data_AF-A0A1E1WMM4-F1
#
_entry.id   AF-A0A1E1WMM4-F1
#
_cell.length_a   1.000
_cell.length_b   1.000
_cell.length_c   1.000
_cell.angle_alpha   90.00
_cell.angle_beta   90.00
_cell.angle_gamma   90.00
#
_symmetry.space_group_name_H-M   'P 1'
#
loop_
_entity.id
_entity.type
_entity.pdbx_description
1 polymer ?
#
loop_
_entity_poly.entity_id
_entity_poly.type
_entity_poly.pdbx_seq_one_letter_code
_entity_poly.pdbx_strand_id
1 'polypeptide(L)'
;LPEFNPDIANTDARAWISTASMCVADYTMQGPQLMIALSRALKGQASVWLSQISYQGMTWGAFKELFIARFDGAETNAAFLINLNSSKPKDNECLSAYAARIMTSLMSRWHNLSTEQIAVATVISHVAQFEPRIQRLAFTNNIVSRTEMLREMKAMSYLKRRVNTSFDKSEEPEPKR
;
A
#
# COMPACT_ATOMS: atom_id res chain seq x y z
N LEU A 1 -3.76 23.57 -6.53
CA LEU A 1 -3.37 22.19 -6.16
C LEU A 1 -1.88 22.03 -6.39
N PRO A 2 -1.15 21.30 -5.53
CA PRO A 2 0.26 20.99 -5.76
C PRO A 2 0.45 20.19 -7.05
N GLU A 3 1.63 20.25 -7.65
CA GLU A 3 1.92 19.48 -8.87
C GLU A 3 2.04 17.97 -8.57
N PHE A 4 1.50 17.12 -9.43
CA PHE A 4 1.66 15.67 -9.39
C PHE A 4 2.14 15.15 -10.73
N ASN A 5 3.28 14.48 -10.74
CA ASN A 5 3.80 13.83 -11.93
C ASN A 5 4.23 12.39 -11.60
N PRO A 6 3.46 11.37 -12.03
CA PRO A 6 3.78 9.97 -11.74
C PRO A 6 5.04 9.49 -12.48
N ASP A 7 5.50 10.23 -13.50
CA ASP A 7 6.69 9.87 -14.29
C ASP A 7 8.00 10.22 -13.56
N ILE A 8 7.93 10.99 -12.46
CA ILE A 8 9.07 11.33 -11.61
C ILE A 8 9.22 10.27 -10.52
N ALA A 9 10.40 9.69 -10.40
CA ALA A 9 10.73 8.74 -9.33
C ALA A 9 10.50 9.38 -7.95
N ASN A 10 9.97 8.59 -7.01
CA ASN A 10 9.66 9.00 -5.63
C ASN A 10 8.41 9.87 -5.44
N THR A 11 7.51 9.92 -6.42
CA THR A 11 6.22 10.63 -6.30
C THR A 11 5.22 9.78 -5.50
N ASP A 12 4.80 10.26 -4.33
CA ASP A 12 3.82 9.59 -3.47
C ASP A 12 2.40 10.11 -3.75
N ALA A 13 1.60 9.26 -4.42
CA ALA A 13 0.21 9.54 -4.74
C ALA A 13 -0.67 9.76 -3.50
N ARG A 14 -0.42 9.05 -2.39
CA ARG A 14 -1.19 9.25 -1.15
C ARG A 14 -0.86 10.56 -0.47
N ALA A 15 0.42 10.90 -0.39
CA ALA A 15 0.85 12.17 0.18
C ALA A 15 0.27 13.34 -0.65
N TRP A 16 0.28 13.22 -1.97
CA TRP A 16 -0.29 14.22 -2.86
C TRP A 16 -1.81 14.37 -2.67
N ILE A 17 -2.58 13.27 -2.71
CA ILE A 17 -4.04 13.35 -2.60
C ILE A 17 -4.50 13.83 -1.22
N SER A 18 -3.73 13.55 -0.17
CA SER A 18 -3.96 14.08 1.18
C SER A 18 -3.78 15.60 1.20
N THR A 19 -2.67 16.10 0.68
CA THR A 19 -2.38 17.55 0.58
C THR A 19 -3.41 18.25 -0.31
N ALA A 20 -3.72 17.68 -1.47
CA ALA A 20 -4.73 18.20 -2.38
C ALA A 20 -6.13 18.21 -1.72
N SER A 21 -6.47 17.20 -0.92
CA SER A 21 -7.75 17.18 -0.18
C SER A 21 -7.83 18.33 0.83
N MET A 22 -6.74 18.68 1.51
CA MET A 22 -6.71 19.85 2.40
C MET A 22 -6.91 21.16 1.63
N CYS A 23 -6.32 21.30 0.43
CA CYS A 23 -6.51 22.49 -0.41
C CYS A 23 -7.94 22.62 -0.97
N VAL A 24 -8.68 21.51 -1.07
CA VAL A 24 -10.06 21.49 -1.58
C VAL A 24 -11.08 21.52 -0.44
N ALA A 25 -10.70 21.21 0.80
CA ALA A 25 -11.62 21.10 1.93
C ALA A 25 -12.44 22.38 2.20
N ASP A 26 -11.87 23.55 1.94
CA ASP A 26 -12.54 24.85 2.16
C ASP A 26 -13.41 25.31 0.97
N TYR A 27 -13.35 24.62 -0.17
CA TYR A 27 -14.07 25.00 -1.39
C TYR A 27 -14.94 23.85 -1.88
N THR A 28 -16.21 24.12 -2.15
CA THR A 28 -17.12 23.23 -2.89
C THR A 28 -16.73 23.15 -4.38
N MET A 29 -15.46 22.90 -4.68
CA MET A 29 -14.94 22.76 -6.04
C MET A 29 -15.59 21.52 -6.68
N GLN A 30 -16.46 21.76 -7.65
CA GLN A 30 -17.17 20.74 -8.41
C GLN A 30 -17.13 21.08 -9.91
N GLY A 31 -17.26 20.04 -10.74
CA GLY A 31 -17.44 20.21 -12.19
C GLY A 31 -16.28 20.99 -12.86
N PRO A 32 -16.54 22.06 -13.63
CA PRO A 32 -15.51 22.74 -14.43
C PRO A 32 -14.35 23.32 -13.61
N GLN A 33 -14.62 23.87 -12.42
CA GLN A 33 -13.57 24.46 -11.58
C GLN A 33 -12.60 23.39 -11.07
N LEU A 34 -13.13 22.22 -10.69
CA LEU A 34 -12.34 21.07 -10.31
C LEU A 34 -11.48 20.60 -11.49
N MET A 35 -12.06 20.49 -12.68
CA MET A 35 -11.33 20.04 -13.87
C MET A 35 -10.18 20.98 -14.25
N ILE A 36 -10.37 22.30 -14.13
CA ILE A 36 -9.32 23.29 -14.40
C ILE A 36 -8.21 23.21 -13.34
N ALA A 37 -8.56 23.01 -12.07
CA ALA A 37 -7.58 22.86 -11.00
C ALA A 37 -6.73 21.58 -11.20
N LEU A 38 -7.39 20.47 -11.57
CA LEU A 38 -6.73 19.18 -11.82
C LEU A 38 -5.85 19.21 -13.07
N SER A 39 -6.31 19.82 -14.17
CA SER A 39 -5.53 19.89 -15.42
C SER A 39 -4.24 20.71 -15.28
N ARG A 40 -4.23 21.69 -14.37
CA ARG A 40 -3.01 22.46 -14.05
C ARG A 40 -2.05 21.66 -13.17
N ALA A 41 -2.57 20.82 -12.29
CA ALA A 41 -1.81 20.14 -11.25
C ALA A 41 -1.25 18.79 -11.68
N LEU A 42 -2.01 18.01 -12.46
CA LEU A 42 -1.56 16.71 -12.96
C LEU A 42 -0.66 16.91 -14.19
N LYS A 43 0.48 16.23 -14.22
CA LYS A 43 1.46 16.26 -15.31
C LYS A 43 1.72 14.85 -15.85
N GLY A 44 2.35 14.78 -17.03
CA GLY A 44 2.77 13.51 -17.61
C GLY A 44 1.60 12.54 -17.82
N GLN A 45 1.81 11.27 -17.46
CA GLN A 45 0.77 10.24 -17.54
C GLN A 45 -0.50 10.55 -16.73
N ALA A 46 -0.41 11.32 -15.64
CA ALA A 46 -1.59 11.70 -14.87
C ALA A 46 -2.49 12.69 -15.60
N SER A 47 -1.91 13.60 -16.39
CA SER A 47 -2.70 14.53 -17.22
C SER A 47 -3.43 13.79 -18.35
N VAL A 48 -2.76 12.81 -18.99
CA VAL A 48 -3.37 11.98 -20.03
C VAL A 48 -4.52 11.18 -19.43
N TRP A 49 -4.30 10.54 -18.28
CA TRP A 49 -5.33 9.77 -17.60
C TRP A 49 -6.53 10.62 -17.16
N LEU A 50 -6.32 11.85 -16.69
CA LEU A 50 -7.41 12.76 -16.31
C LEU A 50 -8.40 12.97 -17.47
N SER A 51 -7.90 13.13 -18.69
CA SER A 51 -8.75 13.33 -19.87
C SER A 51 -9.63 12.12 -20.21
N GLN A 52 -9.22 10.92 -19.76
CA GLN A 52 -9.95 9.67 -20.01
C GLN A 52 -11.05 9.41 -18.98
N ILE A 53 -10.87 9.87 -17.75
CA ILE A 53 -11.82 9.63 -16.66
C ILE A 53 -12.80 10.78 -16.43
N SER A 54 -12.54 11.96 -16.99
CA SER A 54 -13.34 13.16 -16.75
C SER A 54 -14.75 13.06 -17.34
N TYR A 55 -15.75 13.37 -16.52
CA TYR A 55 -17.16 13.43 -16.92
C TYR A 55 -17.86 14.65 -16.29
N GLN A 56 -19.01 15.04 -16.85
CA GLN A 56 -19.77 16.20 -16.40
C GLN A 56 -20.26 16.01 -14.96
N GLY A 57 -20.02 16.99 -14.09
CA GLY A 57 -20.44 16.93 -12.69
C GLY A 57 -19.56 16.06 -11.79
N MET A 58 -18.36 15.65 -12.24
CA MET A 58 -17.39 14.97 -11.39
C MET A 58 -17.13 15.77 -10.10
N THR A 59 -17.19 15.07 -8.97
CA THR A 59 -16.93 15.60 -7.64
C THR A 59 -15.50 15.26 -7.19
N TRP A 60 -14.98 16.01 -6.22
CA TRP A 60 -13.67 15.70 -5.61
C TRP A 60 -13.63 14.29 -5.03
N GLY A 61 -14.70 13.83 -4.39
CA GLY A 61 -14.80 12.49 -3.83
C GLY A 61 -14.64 11.40 -4.89
N ALA A 62 -15.38 11.50 -5.99
CA ALA A 62 -15.30 10.54 -7.09
C ALA A 62 -13.91 10.56 -7.77
N PHE A 63 -13.33 11.75 -7.97
CA PHE A 63 -11.97 11.86 -8.49
C PHE A 63 -10.96 11.18 -7.57
N LYS A 64 -11.06 11.41 -6.25
CA LYS A 64 -10.15 10.84 -5.24
C LYS A 64 -10.15 9.31 -5.28
N GLU A 65 -11.31 8.68 -5.40
CA GLU A 65 -11.42 7.23 -5.51
C GLU A 65 -10.71 6.70 -6.76
N LEU A 66 -10.98 7.31 -7.92
CA LEU A 66 -10.33 6.94 -9.19
C LEU A 66 -8.82 7.16 -9.16
N PHE A 67 -8.37 8.26 -8.54
CA PHE A 67 -6.96 8.62 -8.44
C PHE A 67 -6.19 7.62 -7.59
N ILE A 68 -6.74 7.27 -6.43
CA ILE A 68 -6.18 6.24 -5.56
C ILE A 68 -6.13 4.91 -6.31
N ALA A 69 -7.22 4.48 -6.93
CA ALA A 69 -7.25 3.21 -7.67
C ALA A 69 -6.21 3.14 -8.80
N ARG A 70 -5.85 4.28 -9.42
CA ARG A 70 -4.90 4.33 -10.55
C ARG A 70 -3.44 4.50 -10.15
N PHE A 71 -3.16 5.37 -9.17
CA PHE A 71 -1.81 5.85 -8.86
C PHE A 71 -1.33 5.51 -7.46
N ASP A 72 -2.24 5.27 -6.51
CA ASP A 72 -1.89 4.59 -5.28
C ASP A 72 -1.87 3.10 -5.62
N GLY A 73 -0.78 2.67 -6.28
CA GLY A 73 -0.51 1.25 -6.48
C GLY A 73 -0.63 0.61 -5.12
N ALA A 74 -1.64 -0.23 -4.93
CA ALA A 74 -2.30 -0.54 -3.66
C ALA A 74 -1.34 -1.08 -2.59
N GLU A 75 -0.47 -0.21 -2.06
CA GLU A 75 0.53 -0.59 -1.10
C GLU A 75 -0.23 -0.86 0.19
N THR A 76 -0.35 -2.15 0.49
CA THR A 76 -1.05 -2.59 1.68
C THR A 76 -0.34 -2.05 2.91
N ASN A 77 -1.05 -1.99 4.04
CA ASN A 77 -0.44 -1.53 5.29
C ASN A 77 0.74 -2.44 5.71
N ALA A 78 0.69 -3.74 5.37
CA ALA A 78 1.78 -4.66 5.64
C ALA A 78 2.98 -4.43 4.72
N ALA A 79 2.76 -4.18 3.43
CA ALA A 79 3.81 -3.84 2.47
C ALA A 79 4.55 -2.56 2.86
N PHE A 80 3.79 -1.53 3.25
CA PHE A 80 4.34 -0.28 3.77
C PHE A 80 5.28 -0.52 4.97
N LEU A 81 4.86 -1.35 5.93
CA LEU A 81 5.70 -1.67 7.09
C LEU A 81 6.94 -2.50 6.72
N ILE A 82 6.84 -3.42 5.75
CA ILE A 82 8.00 -4.17 5.24
C ILE A 82 9.02 -3.21 4.61
N ASN A 83 8.56 -2.26 3.80
CA ASN A 83 9.40 -1.24 3.18
C ASN A 83 10.01 -0.30 4.23
N LEU A 84 9.22 0.10 5.23
CA LEU A 84 9.68 0.94 6.33
C LEU A 84 10.76 0.24 7.17
N ASN A 85 10.56 -1.04 7.50
CA ASN A 85 11.54 -1.85 8.24
C ASN A 85 12.83 -2.08 7.45
N SER A 86 12.75 -2.05 6.12
CA SER A 86 13.91 -2.17 5.23
C SER A 86 14.57 -0.81 4.93
N SER A 87 13.94 0.30 5.33
CA SER A 87 14.44 1.64 5.09
C SER A 87 15.69 1.93 5.90
N LYS A 88 16.52 2.84 5.38
CA LYS A 88 17.73 3.32 6.06
C LYS A 88 17.74 4.86 6.08
N PRO A 89 18.50 5.49 6.99
CA PRO A 89 18.76 6.92 6.91
C PRO A 89 19.38 7.28 5.55
N LYS A 90 19.04 8.45 5.01
CA LYS A 90 19.69 8.99 3.81
C LYS A 90 21.12 9.43 4.12
N ASP A 91 21.95 9.58 3.09
CA ASP A 91 23.29 10.15 3.24
C ASP A 91 23.21 11.53 3.90
N ASN A 92 23.96 11.71 4.99
CA ASN A 92 23.95 12.89 5.86
C ASN A 92 22.63 13.21 6.60
N GLU A 93 21.65 12.30 6.65
CA GLU A 93 20.45 12.45 7.50
C GLU A 93 20.80 12.11 8.96
N CYS A 94 20.53 13.02 9.89
CA CYS A 94 20.71 12.73 11.31
C CYS A 94 19.61 11.78 11.82
N LEU A 95 19.93 10.98 12.84
CA LEU A 95 19.00 9.98 13.38
C LEU A 95 17.69 10.58 13.89
N SER A 96 17.72 11.80 14.42
CA SER A 96 16.50 12.51 14.86
C SER A 96 15.61 12.89 13.67
N ALA A 97 16.18 13.40 12.57
CA ALA A 97 15.44 13.70 11.35
C ALA A 97 14.86 12.42 10.71
N TYR A 98 15.65 11.34 10.71
CA TYR A 98 15.18 10.03 10.25
C TYR A 98 14.01 9.50 11.08
N ALA A 99 14.13 9.52 12.41
CA ALA A 99 13.06 9.09 13.32
C ALA A 99 11.80 9.96 13.18
N ALA A 100 11.97 11.28 13.05
CA ALA A 100 10.86 12.19 12.80
C ALA A 100 10.15 11.86 11.49
N ARG A 101 10.89 11.61 10.41
CA ARG A 101 10.34 11.20 9.11
C ARG A 101 9.54 9.89 9.21
N ILE A 102 10.10 8.87 9.87
CA ILE A 102 9.39 7.61 10.13
C ILE A 102 8.10 7.86 10.91
N MET A 103 8.17 8.62 12.01
CA MET A 103 7.01 8.91 12.83
C MET A 103 5.93 9.66 12.04
N THR A 104 6.30 10.65 11.23
CA THR A 104 5.37 11.35 10.35
C THR A 104 4.71 10.41 9.35
N SER A 105 5.48 9.51 8.71
CA SER A 105 4.94 8.52 7.77
C SER A 105 4.00 7.51 8.44
N LEU A 106 4.31 7.07 9.66
CA LEU A 106 3.44 6.18 10.44
C LEU A 106 2.14 6.87 10.83
N MET A 107 2.23 8.07 11.43
CA MET A 107 1.06 8.83 11.87
C MET A 107 0.14 9.19 10.69
N SER A 108 0.71 9.57 9.55
CA SER A 108 -0.07 9.89 8.35
C SER A 108 -0.75 8.66 7.74
N ARG A 109 -0.16 7.45 7.85
CA ARG A 109 -0.83 6.21 7.44
C ARG A 109 -1.87 5.75 8.45
N TRP A 110 -1.58 5.88 9.74
CA TRP A 110 -2.40 5.32 10.82
C TRP A 110 -3.61 6.16 11.21
N HIS A 111 -3.66 7.46 10.90
CA HIS A 111 -4.80 8.31 11.28
C HIS A 111 -6.17 7.80 10.77
N ASN A 112 -6.20 7.02 9.69
CA ASN A 112 -7.41 6.46 9.10
C ASN A 112 -7.58 4.96 9.36
N LEU A 113 -6.73 4.34 10.19
CA LEU A 113 -6.76 2.91 10.47
C LEU A 113 -7.24 2.64 11.89
N SER A 114 -7.98 1.55 12.06
CA SER A 114 -8.31 1.05 13.38
C SER A 114 -7.09 0.42 14.05
N THR A 115 -7.09 0.37 15.38
CA THR A 115 -6.06 -0.35 16.16
C THR A 115 -5.91 -1.80 15.71
N GLU A 116 -7.01 -2.45 15.30
CA GLU A 116 -6.97 -3.80 14.77
C GLU A 116 -6.23 -3.88 13.43
N GLN A 117 -6.51 -2.96 12.50
CA GLN A 117 -5.84 -2.91 11.20
C GLN A 117 -4.33 -2.66 11.35
N ILE A 118 -3.93 -1.81 12.30
CA ILE A 118 -2.52 -1.55 12.62
C ILE A 118 -1.85 -2.82 13.18
N ALA A 119 -2.51 -3.50 14.12
CA ALA A 119 -1.99 -4.74 14.71
C ALA A 119 -1.85 -5.84 13.65
N VAL A 120 -2.85 -6.03 12.79
CA VAL A 120 -2.83 -7.00 11.68
C VAL A 120 -1.68 -6.72 10.72
N ALA A 121 -1.53 -5.47 10.27
CA ALA A 121 -0.45 -5.08 9.37
C ALA A 121 0.93 -5.33 10.00
N THR A 122 1.09 -5.05 11.29
CA THR A 122 2.35 -5.26 12.04
C THR A 122 2.70 -6.74 12.11
N VAL A 123 1.73 -7.60 12.43
CA VAL A 123 1.93 -9.05 12.51
C VAL A 123 2.28 -9.62 11.13
N ILE A 124 1.56 -9.24 10.08
CA ILE A 124 1.84 -9.70 8.70
C ILE A 124 3.23 -9.24 8.26
N SER A 125 3.60 -7.99 8.51
CA SER A 125 4.92 -7.44 8.19
C SER A 125 6.05 -8.20 8.88
N HIS A 126 5.86 -8.56 10.14
CA HIS A 126 6.84 -9.33 10.90
C HIS A 126 6.98 -10.77 10.36
N VAL A 127 5.86 -11.47 10.13
CA VAL A 127 5.88 -12.85 9.61
C VAL A 127 6.44 -12.92 8.19
N ALA A 128 6.21 -11.88 7.38
CA ALA A 128 6.75 -11.76 6.02
C ALA A 128 8.29 -11.78 5.97
N GLN A 129 8.99 -11.49 7.07
CA GLN A 129 10.46 -11.54 7.11
C GLN A 129 11.01 -12.97 7.02
N PHE A 130 10.22 -13.96 7.43
CA PHE A 130 10.67 -15.36 7.51
C PHE A 130 9.91 -16.30 6.58
N GLU A 131 8.79 -15.86 5.99
CA GLU A 131 7.94 -16.66 5.10
C GLU A 131 7.70 -15.92 3.76
N PRO A 132 8.43 -16.27 2.67
CA PRO A 132 8.38 -15.56 1.38
C PRO A 132 6.99 -15.47 0.75
N ARG A 133 6.12 -16.46 1.02
CA ARG A 133 4.77 -16.46 0.49
C ARG A 133 3.85 -15.48 1.23
N ILE A 134 4.09 -15.24 2.52
CA ILE A 134 3.44 -14.15 3.27
C ILE A 134 3.98 -12.80 2.82
N GLN A 135 5.27 -12.72 2.50
CA GLN A 135 5.84 -11.53 1.85
C GLN A 135 5.10 -11.19 0.57
N ARG A 136 4.91 -12.16 -0.35
CA ARG A 136 4.12 -11.94 -1.57
C ARG A 136 2.69 -11.51 -1.25
N LEU A 137 2.02 -12.18 -0.30
CA LEU A 137 0.65 -11.87 0.12
C LEU A 137 0.53 -10.44 0.65
N ALA A 138 1.53 -9.98 1.42
CA ALA A 138 1.58 -8.62 1.93
C ALA A 138 1.62 -7.58 0.82
N PHE A 139 2.19 -7.86 -0.35
CA PHE A 139 2.19 -6.91 -1.48
C PHE A 139 0.96 -7.01 -2.39
N THR A 140 0.21 -8.11 -2.36
CA THR A 140 -0.92 -8.34 -3.29
C THR A 140 -2.29 -8.21 -2.66
N ASN A 141 -2.43 -8.48 -1.35
CA ASN A 141 -3.73 -8.55 -0.68
C ASN A 141 -3.78 -7.64 0.54
N ASN A 142 -4.77 -6.75 0.55
CA ASN A 142 -5.02 -5.89 1.70
C ASN A 142 -5.83 -6.62 2.78
N ILE A 143 -5.13 -7.33 3.67
CA ILE A 143 -5.74 -8.03 4.81
C ILE A 143 -5.96 -7.03 5.95
N VAL A 144 -7.22 -6.80 6.30
CA VAL A 144 -7.61 -5.77 7.27
C VAL A 144 -8.13 -6.32 8.60
N SER A 145 -8.57 -7.58 8.62
CA SER A 145 -9.18 -8.19 9.80
C SER A 145 -8.32 -9.30 10.42
N ARG A 146 -8.45 -9.49 11.74
CA ARG A 146 -7.78 -10.59 12.44
C ARG A 146 -8.21 -11.95 11.90
N THR A 147 -9.49 -12.12 11.55
CA THR A 147 -10.04 -13.39 11.10
C THR A 147 -9.49 -13.79 9.74
N GLU A 148 -9.37 -12.85 8.80
CA GLU A 148 -8.71 -13.08 7.50
C GLU A 148 -7.24 -13.41 7.67
N MET A 149 -6.51 -12.63 8.50
CA MET A 149 -5.10 -12.89 8.78
C MET A 149 -4.88 -14.32 9.31
N LEU A 150 -5.65 -14.73 10.32
CA LEU A 150 -5.55 -16.07 10.89
C LEU A 150 -5.96 -17.17 9.90
N ARG A 151 -6.94 -16.90 9.03
CA ARG A 151 -7.36 -17.84 7.98
C ARG A 151 -6.23 -18.08 6.97
N GLU A 152 -5.60 -17.00 6.49
CA GLU A 152 -4.46 -17.09 5.57
C GLU A 152 -3.28 -17.83 6.20
N MET A 153 -2.92 -17.48 7.44
CA MET A 153 -1.83 -18.17 8.17
C MET A 153 -2.12 -19.67 8.39
N LYS A 154 -3.38 -20.03 8.69
CA LYS A 154 -3.79 -21.43 8.81
C LYS A 154 -3.73 -22.16 7.47
N ALA A 155 -4.27 -21.59 6.40
CA ALA A 155 -4.24 -22.19 5.07
C ALA A 155 -2.80 -22.54 4.64
N MET A 156 -1.86 -21.69 5.03
CA MET A 156 -0.44 -21.83 4.73
C MET A 156 0.25 -22.95 5.54
N SER A 157 -0.11 -23.12 6.83
CA SER A 157 0.44 -24.19 7.66
C SER A 157 -0.01 -25.58 7.19
N TYR A 158 -1.25 -25.70 6.70
CA TYR A 158 -1.75 -26.95 6.10
C TYR A 158 -1.03 -27.30 4.79
N LEU A 159 -0.70 -26.31 3.97
CA LEU A 159 0.08 -26.55 2.74
C LEU A 159 1.51 -27.00 3.04
N LYS A 160 2.19 -26.37 4.01
CA LYS A 160 3.55 -26.76 4.42
C LYS A 160 3.58 -28.21 4.96
N ARG A 161 2.55 -28.60 5.73
CA ARG A 161 2.41 -29.98 6.21
C ARG A 161 2.24 -30.98 5.07
N ARG A 162 1.43 -30.67 4.04
CA ARG A 162 1.24 -31.55 2.88
C ARG A 162 2.53 -31.77 2.09
N VAL A 163 3.32 -30.71 1.88
CA VAL A 163 4.62 -30.80 1.18
C VAL A 163 5.61 -31.67 1.96
N ASN A 164 5.70 -31.49 3.28
CA ASN A 164 6.60 -32.31 4.10
C ASN A 164 6.18 -33.79 4.10
N THR A 165 4.89 -34.11 4.14
CA THR A 165 4.41 -35.50 4.06
C THR A 165 4.61 -36.17 2.69
N SER A 166 4.79 -35.39 1.61
CA SER A 166 5.07 -35.97 0.28
C SER A 166 6.55 -36.29 0.05
N PHE A 167 7.47 -35.58 0.71
CA PHE A 167 8.91 -35.87 0.62
C PHE A 167 9.35 -37.05 1.50
N ASP A 168 8.54 -37.41 2.50
CA ASP A 168 8.82 -38.50 3.44
C ASP A 168 8.35 -39.89 2.94
N LYS A 169 7.91 -40.00 1.68
CA LYS A 169 7.43 -41.25 1.05
C LYS A 169 8.36 -41.84 0.00
N SER A 170 9.57 -41.30 -0.16
CA SER A 170 10.53 -41.72 -1.21
C SER A 170 11.67 -42.62 -0.73
N GLU A 171 11.67 -43.09 0.51
CA GLU A 171 12.64 -44.08 1.01
C GLU A 171 11.93 -45.26 1.69
N GLU A 172 11.30 -46.13 0.90
CA GLU A 172 11.07 -47.53 1.32
C GLU A 172 12.20 -48.39 0.70
N PRO A 173 13.04 -49.08 1.52
CA PRO A 173 14.02 -50.00 0.98
C PRO A 173 13.33 -51.28 0.49
N GLU A 174 13.60 -51.69 -0.75
CA GLU A 174 13.12 -52.94 -1.34
C GLU A 174 13.44 -54.15 -0.43
N PRO A 175 12.48 -55.08 -0.23
CA PRO A 175 12.76 -56.32 0.48
C PRO A 175 13.61 -57.23 -0.41
N LYS A 176 14.84 -57.55 0.04
CA LYS A 176 15.73 -58.51 -0.62
C LYS A 176 15.05 -59.89 -0.65
N ARG A 177 14.95 -60.45 -1.86
CA ARG A 177 14.54 -61.84 -2.14
C ARG A 177 15.58 -62.84 -1.71
#